data_AF-A0A7Y3F2V8-F1
#
_entry.id   AF-A0A7Y3F2V8-F1
#
_cell.length_a   1.000
_cell.length_b   1.000
_cell.length_c   1.000
_cell.angle_alpha   90.00
_cell.angle_beta   90.00
_cell.angle_gamma   90.00
#
_symmetry.space_group_name_H-M   'P 1'
#
loop_
_entity.id
_entity.type
_entity.pdbx_description
1 polymer ?
#
loop_
_entity_poly.entity_id
_entity_poly.type
_entity_poly.pdbx_seq_one_letter_code
_entity_poly.pdbx_strand_id
1 'polypeptide(L)'
;PGPFTVLAPTNAAFDLFLALGNFASINDVPVAVLEQLLLNHVIGSQINASNFITLARNYAQTLADGPTDGTKLSLYFDATGATVTFNGASNVVDADISASNGVIHTVDAVIDFPTVVTFVTTDINFQQLTTALTTATPGTDFATLLSGTGPFTVFAPADIAFDALLATNDDWNTVEDIDETLLTSVLQHHVANGNNRSEDFTDQSTLTTLEGDDITFSSSLGLITITDGSGNSEIVVAVSDFQAINGVVHLITEVMIPDTTN
;
A
#
# COMPACT_ATOMS: atom_id res chain seq x y z
N PRO A 1 28.74 -7.89 -4.10
CA PRO A 1 27.28 -7.80 -4.33
C PRO A 1 26.77 -6.38 -4.06
N GLY A 2 25.85 -5.91 -4.90
CA GLY A 2 25.36 -4.53 -4.98
C GLY A 2 25.03 -4.18 -6.44
N PRO A 3 24.43 -2.99 -6.70
CA PRO A 3 24.35 -1.87 -5.77
C PRO A 3 23.09 -1.84 -4.89
N PHE A 4 23.16 -1.24 -3.70
CA PHE A 4 22.05 -1.10 -2.74
C PHE A 4 21.82 0.36 -2.31
N THR A 5 20.65 0.63 -1.74
CA THR A 5 20.40 1.84 -0.94
C THR A 5 20.06 1.42 0.48
N VAL A 6 20.80 1.94 1.46
CA VAL A 6 20.54 1.70 2.88
C VAL A 6 19.93 2.95 3.48
N LEU A 7 18.74 2.82 4.06
CA LEU A 7 18.08 3.85 4.84
C LEU A 7 18.47 3.63 6.30
N ALA A 8 19.52 4.30 6.78
CA ALA A 8 20.10 4.01 8.09
C ALA A 8 19.42 4.87 9.18
N PRO A 9 18.62 4.31 10.10
CA PRO A 9 18.03 5.09 11.18
C PRO A 9 19.12 5.65 12.11
N THR A 10 18.92 6.88 12.58
CA THR A 10 19.80 7.46 13.61
C THR A 10 19.75 6.67 14.92
N ASN A 11 20.73 6.87 15.81
CA ASN A 11 20.67 6.26 17.14
C ASN A 11 19.39 6.66 17.91
N ALA A 12 18.97 7.93 17.79
CA ALA A 12 17.74 8.40 18.41
C ALA A 12 16.48 7.69 17.85
N ALA A 13 16.48 7.37 16.55
CA ALA A 13 15.43 6.58 15.93
C ALA A 13 15.34 5.16 16.52
N PHE A 14 16.49 4.49 16.68
CA PHE A 14 16.53 3.17 17.31
C PHE A 14 16.16 3.19 18.79
N ASP A 15 16.61 4.20 19.54
CA ASP A 15 16.23 4.39 20.95
C ASP A 15 14.70 4.53 21.08
N LEU A 16 14.06 5.29 20.18
CA LEU A 16 12.60 5.43 20.13
C LEU A 16 11.92 4.10 19.77
N PHE A 17 12.41 3.39 18.75
CA PHE A 17 11.88 2.08 18.37
C PHE A 17 11.90 1.08 19.53
N LEU A 18 13.03 0.99 20.26
CA LEU A 18 13.16 0.10 21.41
C LEU A 18 12.19 0.50 22.53
N ALA A 19 12.05 1.80 22.81
CA ALA A 19 11.10 2.30 23.80
C ALA A 19 9.64 1.97 23.44
N LEU A 20 9.23 2.17 22.18
CA LEU A 20 7.88 1.86 21.69
C LEU A 20 7.60 0.35 21.68
N GLY A 21 8.59 -0.47 21.32
CA GLY A 21 8.51 -1.93 21.36
C GLY A 21 8.64 -2.52 22.77
N ASN A 22 8.85 -1.69 23.80
CA ASN A 22 9.10 -2.12 25.18
C ASN A 22 10.29 -3.10 25.30
N PHE A 23 11.32 -2.89 24.49
CA PHE A 23 12.59 -3.61 24.54
C PHE A 23 13.62 -2.81 25.35
N ALA A 24 14.34 -3.46 26.27
CA ALA A 24 15.36 -2.77 27.06
C ALA A 24 16.66 -2.53 26.26
N SER A 25 16.90 -3.38 25.25
CA SER A 25 18.04 -3.30 24.34
C SER A 25 17.72 -3.98 23.01
N ILE A 26 18.55 -3.73 22.00
CA ILE A 26 18.45 -4.38 20.68
C ILE A 26 18.51 -5.92 20.76
N ASN A 27 19.16 -6.47 21.80
CA ASN A 27 19.27 -7.92 21.99
C ASN A 27 17.95 -8.56 22.47
N ASP A 28 17.00 -7.75 22.93
CA ASP A 28 15.68 -8.22 23.35
C ASP A 28 14.71 -8.33 22.17
N VAL A 29 15.06 -7.73 21.02
CA VAL A 29 14.29 -7.86 19.78
C VAL A 29 14.52 -9.26 19.22
N PRO A 30 13.46 -10.03 18.90
CA PRO A 30 13.61 -11.32 18.26
C PRO A 30 14.46 -11.22 16.98
N VAL A 31 15.49 -12.04 16.86
CA VAL A 31 16.47 -11.96 15.76
C VAL A 31 15.80 -11.99 14.38
N ALA A 32 14.79 -12.86 14.19
CA ALA A 32 14.06 -12.95 12.93
C ALA A 32 13.30 -11.66 12.59
N VAL A 33 12.74 -10.98 13.60
CA VAL A 33 12.05 -9.69 13.42
C VAL A 33 13.07 -8.60 13.09
N LEU A 34 14.18 -8.55 13.83
CA LEU A 34 15.23 -7.57 13.61
C LEU A 34 15.88 -7.72 12.23
N GLU A 35 16.11 -8.95 11.77
CA GLU A 35 16.64 -9.23 10.43
C GLU A 35 15.73 -8.65 9.34
N GLN A 36 14.43 -8.96 9.39
CA GLN A 36 13.47 -8.44 8.42
C GLN A 36 13.33 -6.92 8.52
N LEU A 37 13.36 -6.36 9.73
CA LEU A 37 13.31 -4.92 9.94
C LEU A 37 14.50 -4.23 9.27
N LEU A 38 15.71 -4.77 9.44
CA LEU A 38 16.91 -4.23 8.80
C LEU A 38 16.84 -4.39 7.27
N LEU A 39 16.31 -5.52 6.77
CA LEU A 39 16.11 -5.72 5.32
C LEU A 39 15.05 -4.77 4.74
N ASN A 40 14.07 -4.33 5.53
CA ASN A 40 13.07 -3.31 5.13
C ASN A 40 13.73 -1.93 4.92
N HIS A 41 14.87 -1.70 5.56
CA HIS A 41 15.68 -0.49 5.38
C HIS A 41 16.68 -0.60 4.22
N VAL A 42 16.68 -1.70 3.46
CA VAL A 42 17.57 -1.89 2.32
C VAL A 42 16.76 -2.02 1.04
N ILE A 43 16.96 -1.10 0.11
CA ILE A 43 16.40 -1.19 -1.24
C ILE A 43 17.38 -1.94 -2.13
N GLY A 44 16.85 -2.86 -2.96
CA GLY A 44 17.62 -3.75 -3.84
C GLY A 44 18.33 -3.07 -5.03
N SER A 45 18.39 -1.74 -5.05
CA SER A 45 19.02 -0.92 -6.07
C SER A 45 19.61 0.35 -5.45
N GLN A 46 20.55 1.00 -6.13
CA GLN A 46 21.05 2.31 -5.73
C GLN A 46 20.14 3.42 -6.26
N ILE A 47 19.59 4.21 -5.33
CA ILE A 47 18.72 5.35 -5.57
C ILE A 47 19.32 6.53 -4.81
N ASN A 48 19.89 7.49 -5.53
CA ASN A 48 20.43 8.72 -4.92
C ASN A 48 19.30 9.74 -4.70
N ALA A 49 19.53 10.80 -3.93
CA ALA A 49 18.53 11.83 -3.65
C ALA A 49 17.91 12.43 -4.92
N SER A 50 18.73 12.65 -5.96
CA SER A 50 18.27 13.16 -7.25
C SER A 50 17.28 12.22 -7.97
N ASN A 51 17.41 10.91 -7.77
CA ASN A 51 16.47 9.94 -8.31
C ASN A 51 15.11 10.03 -7.60
N PHE A 52 15.11 10.12 -6.27
CA PHE A 52 13.87 10.32 -5.49
C PHE A 52 13.16 11.60 -5.92
N ILE A 53 13.87 12.73 -6.03
CA ILE A 53 13.31 14.02 -6.46
C ILE A 53 12.72 13.94 -7.87
N THR A 54 13.41 13.25 -8.79
CA THR A 54 12.93 13.09 -10.18
C THR A 54 11.63 12.28 -10.24
N LEU A 55 11.52 11.24 -9.42
CA LEU A 55 10.33 10.39 -9.36
C LEU A 55 9.19 11.04 -8.57
N ALA A 56 9.49 12.05 -7.75
CA ALA A 56 8.58 12.78 -6.87
C ALA A 56 7.88 11.90 -5.82
N ARG A 57 7.04 10.96 -6.23
CA ARG A 57 6.36 9.96 -5.39
C ARG A 57 6.38 8.63 -6.10
N ASN A 58 6.81 7.58 -5.41
CA ASN A 58 6.78 6.23 -5.98
C ASN A 58 6.95 5.17 -4.90
N TYR A 59 6.97 3.92 -5.34
CA TYR A 59 7.33 2.77 -4.51
C TYR A 59 8.71 2.26 -4.91
N ALA A 60 9.50 1.88 -3.92
CA ALA A 60 10.70 1.08 -4.08
C ALA A 60 10.45 -0.32 -3.48
N GLN A 61 11.23 -1.32 -3.91
CA GLN A 61 11.20 -2.66 -3.33
C GLN A 61 12.37 -2.83 -2.35
N THR A 62 12.05 -3.24 -1.13
CA THR A 62 13.05 -3.53 -0.10
C THR A 62 13.58 -4.96 -0.22
N LEU A 63 14.50 -5.36 0.64
CA LEU A 63 14.96 -6.75 0.71
C LEU A 63 14.20 -7.58 1.75
N ALA A 64 13.30 -6.97 2.53
CA ALA A 64 12.47 -7.68 3.50
C ALA A 64 11.47 -8.58 2.78
N ASP A 65 11.25 -9.76 3.33
CA ASP A 65 10.26 -10.73 2.84
C ASP A 65 8.85 -10.15 2.96
N GLY A 66 8.09 -10.31 1.89
CA GLY A 66 6.69 -9.90 1.84
C GLY A 66 5.75 -10.91 2.51
N PRO A 67 4.43 -10.75 2.31
CA PRO A 67 3.40 -11.56 2.97
C PRO A 67 3.38 -13.03 2.51
N THR A 68 4.05 -13.35 1.39
CA THR A 68 4.14 -14.70 0.83
C THR A 68 5.56 -15.00 0.38
N ASP A 69 5.91 -16.30 0.29
CA ASP A 69 7.25 -16.71 -0.13
C ASP A 69 7.62 -16.14 -1.51
N GLY A 70 8.86 -15.66 -1.64
CA GLY A 70 9.37 -15.04 -2.85
C GLY A 70 8.87 -13.62 -3.14
N THR A 71 8.03 -13.01 -2.31
CA THR A 71 7.70 -11.57 -2.42
C THR A 71 8.59 -10.72 -1.53
N LYS A 72 8.66 -9.42 -1.84
CA LYS A 72 9.41 -8.43 -1.08
C LYS A 72 8.54 -7.23 -0.79
N LEU A 73 8.70 -6.65 0.40
CA LEU A 73 7.91 -5.50 0.82
C LEU A 73 8.20 -4.28 -0.07
N SER A 74 7.12 -3.58 -0.41
CA SER A 74 7.17 -2.27 -1.04
C SER A 74 7.39 -1.19 0.00
N LEU A 75 8.02 -0.08 -0.41
CA LEU A 75 8.31 1.08 0.40
C LEU A 75 7.86 2.32 -0.35
N TYR A 76 6.83 2.97 0.15
CA TYR A 76 6.38 4.24 -0.43
C TYR A 76 7.37 5.35 -0.05
N PHE A 77 7.69 6.22 -1.01
CA PHE A 77 8.44 7.44 -0.74
C PHE A 77 7.75 8.67 -1.34
N ASP A 78 7.83 9.79 -0.62
CA ASP A 78 7.45 11.12 -1.08
C ASP A 78 8.64 12.08 -0.96
N ALA A 79 9.10 12.60 -2.10
CA ALA A 79 10.20 13.54 -2.24
C ALA A 79 9.73 14.94 -2.69
N THR A 80 8.44 15.24 -2.55
CA THR A 80 7.86 16.55 -2.89
C THR A 80 7.99 17.57 -1.76
N GLY A 81 8.26 17.10 -0.53
CA GLY A 81 8.54 17.92 0.64
C GLY A 81 9.96 18.48 0.69
N ALA A 82 10.35 19.00 1.84
CA ALA A 82 11.71 19.50 2.08
C ALA A 82 12.77 18.39 2.07
N THR A 83 12.37 17.18 2.48
CA THR A 83 13.19 15.97 2.53
C THR A 83 12.37 14.81 1.96
N VAL A 84 13.06 13.71 1.59
CA VAL A 84 12.37 12.47 1.21
C VAL A 84 11.79 11.83 2.47
N THR A 85 10.52 11.44 2.41
CA THR A 85 9.79 10.76 3.50
C THR A 85 9.42 9.36 3.06
N PHE A 86 9.63 8.36 3.91
CA PHE A 86 9.31 6.96 3.67
C PHE A 86 8.13 6.50 4.54
N ASN A 87 7.15 5.83 3.92
CA ASN A 87 5.90 5.37 4.55
C ASN A 87 5.24 6.42 5.46
N GLY A 88 5.39 7.71 5.12
CA GLY A 88 4.81 8.82 5.88
C GLY A 88 5.41 9.07 7.26
N ALA A 89 6.44 8.32 7.67
CA ALA A 89 6.91 8.28 9.06
C ALA A 89 8.41 8.57 9.24
N SER A 90 9.23 8.33 8.22
CA SER A 90 10.70 8.41 8.35
C SER A 90 11.30 9.35 7.29
N ASN A 91 11.95 10.41 7.74
CA ASN A 91 12.51 11.45 6.87
C ASN A 91 14.02 11.29 6.70
N VAL A 92 14.53 11.56 5.50
CA VAL A 92 15.97 11.64 5.25
C VAL A 92 16.57 12.84 5.98
N VAL A 93 17.64 12.59 6.73
CA VAL A 93 18.42 13.60 7.47
C VAL A 93 19.67 13.97 6.68
N ASP A 94 20.50 12.97 6.33
CA ASP A 94 21.68 13.12 5.47
C ASP A 94 21.57 12.18 4.29
N ALA A 95 21.69 12.72 3.08
CA ALA A 95 21.57 11.95 1.85
C ALA A 95 22.92 11.70 1.18
N ASP A 96 22.94 10.73 0.26
CA ASP A 96 24.02 10.48 -0.69
C ASP A 96 25.39 10.15 -0.06
N ILE A 97 25.40 9.44 1.07
CA ILE A 97 26.64 8.93 1.66
C ILE A 97 27.13 7.74 0.83
N SER A 98 28.20 7.94 0.07
CA SER A 98 28.73 6.91 -0.84
C SER A 98 29.35 5.73 -0.08
N ALA A 99 29.00 4.52 -0.51
CA ALA A 99 29.60 3.26 -0.09
C ALA A 99 30.13 2.48 -1.30
N SER A 100 31.02 1.51 -1.07
CA SER A 100 31.65 0.74 -2.16
C SER A 100 30.67 -0.08 -3.01
N ASN A 101 29.47 -0.35 -2.49
CA ASN A 101 28.45 -1.18 -3.12
C ASN A 101 27.05 -0.54 -3.02
N GLY A 102 26.97 0.79 -2.95
CA GLY A 102 25.69 1.48 -2.85
C GLY A 102 25.78 2.89 -2.29
N VAL A 103 24.65 3.33 -1.75
CA VAL A 103 24.49 4.63 -1.10
C VAL A 103 23.76 4.46 0.23
N ILE A 104 24.08 5.31 1.20
CA ILE A 104 23.38 5.39 2.49
C ILE A 104 22.67 6.74 2.56
N HIS A 105 21.42 6.72 3.00
CA HIS A 105 20.68 7.88 3.46
C HIS A 105 20.38 7.69 4.93
N THR A 106 20.78 8.61 5.81
CA THR A 106 20.39 8.54 7.21
C THR A 106 18.93 8.98 7.35
N VAL A 107 18.17 8.34 8.23
CA VAL A 107 16.75 8.64 8.46
C VAL A 107 16.43 8.85 9.94
N ASP A 108 15.45 9.70 10.23
CA ASP A 108 15.12 10.13 11.60
C ASP A 108 14.22 9.15 12.38
N ALA A 109 13.64 8.15 11.72
CA ALA A 109 12.80 7.12 12.34
C ALA A 109 13.10 5.72 11.77
N VAL A 110 12.91 4.69 12.59
CA VAL A 110 12.90 3.29 12.12
C VAL A 110 11.63 3.09 11.28
N ILE A 111 11.80 2.66 10.04
CA ILE A 111 10.73 2.33 9.09
C ILE A 111 10.15 0.97 9.45
N ASP A 112 8.95 0.98 10.04
CA ASP A 112 8.21 -0.24 10.37
C ASP A 112 7.68 -0.94 9.09
N PHE A 113 7.23 -2.18 9.24
CA PHE A 113 6.64 -2.93 8.14
C PHE A 113 5.32 -2.29 7.69
N PRO A 114 5.17 -1.89 6.41
CA PRO A 114 3.93 -1.31 5.94
C PRO A 114 2.82 -2.37 5.91
N THR A 115 1.63 -1.99 6.33
CA THR A 115 0.38 -2.71 6.09
C THR A 115 -0.30 -2.16 4.84
N VAL A 116 -1.34 -2.84 4.33
CA VAL A 116 -2.17 -2.28 3.24
C VAL A 116 -2.78 -0.93 3.64
N VAL A 117 -3.12 -0.74 4.93
CA VAL A 117 -3.60 0.54 5.48
C VAL A 117 -2.50 1.59 5.44
N THR A 118 -1.25 1.24 5.71
CA THR A 118 -0.11 2.17 5.60
C THR A 118 -0.05 2.80 4.21
N PHE A 119 -0.18 2.00 3.15
CA PHE A 119 -0.16 2.53 1.78
C PHE A 119 -1.38 3.38 1.47
N VAL A 120 -2.58 2.87 1.76
CA VAL A 120 -3.83 3.60 1.48
C VAL A 120 -3.86 4.96 2.19
N THR A 121 -3.39 5.03 3.44
CA THR A 121 -3.44 6.27 4.24
C THR A 121 -2.29 7.25 3.97
N THR A 122 -1.18 6.78 3.39
CA THR A 122 0.01 7.60 3.16
C THR A 122 0.11 8.10 1.72
N ASP A 123 -0.33 7.29 0.75
CA ASP A 123 -0.24 7.63 -0.65
C ASP A 123 -1.32 8.67 -1.01
N ILE A 124 -0.88 9.78 -1.58
CA ILE A 124 -1.75 10.89 -1.96
C ILE A 124 -2.73 10.51 -3.08
N ASN A 125 -2.53 9.40 -3.77
CA ASN A 125 -3.46 8.94 -4.79
C ASN A 125 -4.76 8.35 -4.19
N PHE A 126 -4.80 8.11 -2.88
CA PHE A 126 -5.88 7.42 -2.17
C PHE A 126 -6.51 8.27 -1.06
N GLN A 127 -6.55 9.60 -1.20
CA GLN A 127 -7.10 10.47 -0.16
C GLN A 127 -8.60 10.24 0.05
N GLN A 128 -9.36 10.08 -1.03
CA GLN A 128 -10.79 9.77 -0.95
C GLN A 128 -11.03 8.39 -0.33
N LEU A 129 -10.21 7.40 -0.69
CA LEU A 129 -10.25 6.07 -0.06
C LEU A 129 -9.91 6.14 1.43
N THR A 130 -8.90 6.94 1.81
CA THR A 130 -8.54 7.18 3.20
C THR A 130 -9.72 7.76 3.98
N THR A 131 -10.39 8.76 3.42
CA THR A 131 -11.60 9.34 3.99
C THR A 131 -12.70 8.29 4.16
N ALA A 132 -12.93 7.47 3.14
CA ALA A 132 -13.90 6.37 3.16
C ALA A 132 -13.64 5.35 4.28
N LEU A 133 -12.36 5.03 4.54
CA LEU A 133 -11.96 4.03 5.52
C LEU A 133 -11.89 4.56 6.95
N THR A 134 -11.70 5.86 7.15
CA THR A 134 -11.36 6.43 8.47
C THR A 134 -12.36 7.45 9.01
N THR A 135 -13.10 8.14 8.13
CA THR A 135 -13.88 9.34 8.48
C THR A 135 -15.33 9.24 8.08
N ALA A 136 -15.63 8.74 6.87
CA ALA A 136 -16.94 8.16 6.65
C ALA A 136 -17.13 7.14 7.78
N THR A 137 -18.31 7.06 8.37
CA THR A 137 -18.55 6.19 9.53
C THR A 137 -19.15 4.87 9.04
N PRO A 138 -18.49 4.04 8.20
CA PRO A 138 -19.08 2.79 7.77
C PRO A 138 -19.36 1.91 8.99
N GLY A 139 -20.38 1.07 8.91
CA GLY A 139 -20.74 0.15 9.99
C GLY A 139 -19.66 -0.89 10.31
N THR A 140 -18.56 -0.91 9.54
CA THR A 140 -17.38 -1.74 9.71
C THR A 140 -16.13 -0.87 9.88
N ASP A 141 -15.34 -1.12 10.93
CA ASP A 141 -14.01 -0.51 11.09
C ASP A 141 -13.01 -1.19 10.14
N PHE A 142 -12.95 -0.69 8.90
CA PHE A 142 -12.05 -1.23 7.88
C PHE A 142 -10.58 -0.98 8.20
N ALA A 143 -10.22 0.12 8.86
CA ALA A 143 -8.85 0.38 9.25
C ALA A 143 -8.34 -0.69 10.21
N THR A 144 -9.13 -1.07 11.21
CA THR A 144 -8.80 -2.18 12.11
C THR A 144 -8.81 -3.53 11.38
N LEU A 145 -9.81 -3.79 10.53
CA LEU A 145 -9.91 -5.04 9.76
C LEU A 145 -8.67 -5.26 8.86
N LEU A 146 -8.32 -4.24 8.07
CA LEU A 146 -7.23 -4.26 7.10
C LEU A 146 -5.85 -4.08 7.74
N SER A 147 -5.78 -3.74 9.02
CA SER A 147 -4.54 -3.83 9.83
C SER A 147 -4.34 -5.22 10.45
N GLY A 148 -5.31 -6.13 10.29
CA GLY A 148 -5.22 -7.51 10.76
C GLY A 148 -4.15 -8.34 10.04
N THR A 149 -4.03 -9.61 10.41
CA THR A 149 -2.94 -10.50 9.96
C THR A 149 -2.92 -10.77 8.45
N GLY A 150 -4.05 -10.62 7.76
CA GLY A 150 -4.16 -10.89 6.32
C GLY A 150 -3.78 -12.34 5.95
N PRO A 151 -3.32 -12.59 4.70
CA PRO A 151 -3.12 -11.59 3.65
C PRO A 151 -4.43 -11.10 3.03
N PHE A 152 -4.49 -9.82 2.70
CA PHE A 152 -5.57 -9.18 1.95
C PHE A 152 -5.12 -8.75 0.56
N THR A 153 -6.03 -8.73 -0.39
CA THR A 153 -5.87 -8.05 -1.69
C THR A 153 -6.80 -6.85 -1.67
N VAL A 154 -6.25 -5.65 -1.77
CA VAL A 154 -7.03 -4.39 -1.82
C VAL A 154 -6.90 -3.81 -3.21
N PHE A 155 -8.02 -3.69 -3.92
CA PHE A 155 -8.10 -2.90 -5.13
C PHE A 155 -8.42 -1.47 -4.71
N ALA A 156 -7.41 -0.59 -4.71
CA ALA A 156 -7.51 0.77 -4.22
C ALA A 156 -7.86 1.72 -5.38
N PRO A 157 -9.10 2.24 -5.46
CA PRO A 157 -9.46 3.25 -6.44
C PRO A 157 -8.70 4.56 -6.18
N ALA A 158 -8.13 5.12 -7.25
CA ALA A 158 -7.52 6.45 -7.20
C ALA A 158 -8.57 7.54 -6.93
N ASP A 159 -8.16 8.71 -6.46
CA ASP A 159 -9.10 9.81 -6.17
C ASP A 159 -10.01 10.18 -7.36
N ILE A 160 -9.48 10.12 -8.59
CA ILE A 160 -10.27 10.38 -9.81
C ILE A 160 -11.42 9.38 -10.01
N ALA A 161 -11.28 8.15 -9.50
CA ALA A 161 -12.34 7.14 -9.53
C ALA A 161 -13.48 7.51 -8.58
N PHE A 162 -13.16 8.01 -7.39
CA PHE A 162 -14.15 8.53 -6.45
C PHE A 162 -14.84 9.78 -6.98
N ASP A 163 -14.10 10.70 -7.59
CA ASP A 163 -14.69 11.88 -8.21
C ASP A 163 -15.71 11.49 -9.30
N ALA A 164 -15.39 10.46 -10.09
CA ALA A 164 -16.32 9.90 -11.08
C ALA A 164 -17.55 9.25 -10.42
N LEU A 165 -17.36 8.49 -9.33
CA LEU A 165 -18.46 7.91 -8.55
C LEU A 165 -19.41 8.98 -8.00
N LEU A 166 -18.87 10.00 -7.32
CA LEU A 166 -19.67 11.06 -6.72
C LEU A 166 -20.48 11.81 -7.79
N ALA A 167 -19.91 12.03 -8.97
CA ALA A 167 -20.61 12.64 -10.10
C ALA A 167 -21.77 11.81 -10.67
N THR A 168 -21.94 10.55 -10.27
CA THR A 168 -23.10 9.72 -10.70
C THR A 168 -24.40 10.08 -9.97
N ASN A 169 -24.31 10.82 -8.86
CA ASN A 169 -25.47 11.21 -8.06
C ASN A 169 -25.33 12.67 -7.60
N ASP A 170 -26.29 13.52 -8.01
CA ASP A 170 -26.29 14.96 -7.68
C ASP A 170 -26.34 15.25 -6.16
N ASP A 171 -26.76 14.28 -5.35
CA ASP A 171 -26.80 14.40 -3.88
C ASP A 171 -25.44 14.05 -3.22
N TRP A 172 -24.46 13.52 -3.95
CA TRP A 172 -23.15 13.11 -3.43
C TRP A 172 -22.06 14.14 -3.74
N ASN A 173 -21.71 14.97 -2.76
CA ASN A 173 -20.62 15.95 -2.87
C ASN A 173 -19.31 15.43 -2.26
N THR A 174 -19.41 14.61 -1.21
CA THR A 174 -18.27 13.93 -0.59
C THR A 174 -18.58 12.45 -0.34
N VAL A 175 -17.57 11.65 -0.01
CA VAL A 175 -17.75 10.22 0.28
C VAL A 175 -18.70 10.00 1.46
N GLU A 176 -18.74 10.94 2.40
CA GLU A 176 -19.64 10.92 3.56
C GLU A 176 -21.12 11.15 3.22
N ASP A 177 -21.44 11.62 2.01
CA ASP A 177 -22.82 11.76 1.54
C ASP A 177 -23.40 10.41 1.05
N ILE A 178 -22.54 9.40 0.84
CA ILE A 178 -22.96 8.06 0.42
C ILE A 178 -23.58 7.33 1.62
N ASP A 179 -24.71 6.66 1.40
CA ASP A 179 -25.35 5.85 2.45
C ASP A 179 -24.35 4.85 3.06
N GLU A 180 -24.31 4.79 4.38
CA GLU A 180 -23.34 4.00 5.13
C GLU A 180 -23.36 2.51 4.78
N THR A 181 -24.56 1.96 4.53
CA THR A 181 -24.71 0.54 4.18
C THR A 181 -24.20 0.27 2.77
N LEU A 182 -24.49 1.18 1.84
CA LEU A 182 -23.96 1.13 0.48
C LEU A 182 -22.44 1.27 0.47
N LEU A 183 -21.89 2.27 1.18
CA LEU A 183 -20.45 2.49 1.26
C LEU A 183 -19.74 1.29 1.88
N THR A 184 -20.32 0.67 2.90
CA THR A 184 -19.76 -0.56 3.51
C THR A 184 -19.69 -1.71 2.50
N SER A 185 -20.77 -1.96 1.74
CA SER A 185 -20.80 -3.00 0.71
C SER A 185 -19.78 -2.70 -0.40
N VAL A 186 -19.73 -1.46 -0.90
CA VAL A 186 -18.73 -1.02 -1.88
C VAL A 186 -17.30 -1.23 -1.37
N LEU A 187 -16.98 -0.83 -0.13
CA LEU A 187 -15.64 -1.01 0.42
C LEU A 187 -15.27 -2.48 0.62
N GLN A 188 -16.21 -3.35 1.03
CA GLN A 188 -15.99 -4.79 1.08
C GLN A 188 -15.74 -5.39 -0.30
N HIS A 189 -16.38 -4.83 -1.34
CA HIS A 189 -16.20 -5.28 -2.72
C HIS A 189 -14.81 -4.97 -3.28
N HIS A 190 -14.10 -4.00 -2.69
CA HIS A 190 -12.71 -3.69 -3.04
C HIS A 190 -11.67 -4.57 -2.35
N VAL A 191 -12.09 -5.47 -1.48
CA VAL A 191 -11.19 -6.31 -0.69
C VAL A 191 -11.46 -7.77 -1.00
N ALA A 192 -10.40 -8.55 -1.17
CA ALA A 192 -10.47 -10.01 -1.25
C ALA A 192 -9.46 -10.64 -0.29
N ASN A 193 -9.68 -11.91 0.06
CA ASN A 193 -8.73 -12.68 0.85
C ASN A 193 -7.56 -13.19 -0.02
N GLY A 194 -6.38 -13.30 0.57
CA GLY A 194 -5.19 -13.80 -0.11
C GLY A 194 -4.25 -12.69 -0.57
N ASN A 195 -3.02 -13.06 -0.92
CA ASN A 195 -2.05 -12.18 -1.57
C ASN A 195 -2.10 -12.40 -3.09
N ASN A 196 -3.20 -11.99 -3.73
CA ASN A 196 -3.41 -12.22 -5.16
C ASN A 196 -2.69 -11.13 -5.96
N ARG A 197 -1.68 -11.52 -6.73
CA ARG A 197 -0.80 -10.62 -7.47
C ARG A 197 -1.27 -10.46 -8.91
N SER A 198 -0.70 -9.48 -9.62
CA SER A 198 -0.99 -9.27 -11.04
C SER A 198 -0.78 -10.53 -11.89
N GLU A 199 0.20 -11.37 -11.54
CA GLU A 199 0.46 -12.64 -12.24
C GLU A 199 -0.61 -13.71 -12.03
N ASP A 200 -1.43 -13.60 -10.98
CA ASP A 200 -2.54 -14.50 -10.70
C ASP A 200 -3.79 -14.11 -11.53
N PHE A 201 -3.86 -12.88 -12.04
CA PHE A 201 -4.98 -12.34 -12.80
C PHE A 201 -4.91 -12.73 -14.28
N THR A 202 -5.29 -13.98 -14.57
CA THR A 202 -5.38 -14.49 -15.94
C THR A 202 -6.73 -14.19 -16.59
N ASP A 203 -6.79 -14.23 -17.92
CA ASP A 203 -8.04 -14.00 -18.66
C ASP A 203 -9.16 -14.94 -18.19
N GLN A 204 -10.33 -14.35 -17.90
CA GLN A 204 -11.52 -15.01 -17.36
C GLN A 204 -11.36 -15.66 -15.97
N SER A 205 -10.26 -15.39 -15.26
CA SER A 205 -10.17 -15.77 -13.84
C SER A 205 -11.11 -14.91 -12.99
N THR A 206 -11.58 -15.47 -11.88
CA THR A 206 -12.44 -14.76 -10.94
C THR A 206 -11.83 -14.73 -9.55
N LEU A 207 -12.22 -13.73 -8.77
CA LEU A 207 -11.86 -13.61 -7.36
C LEU A 207 -13.09 -13.14 -6.57
N THR A 208 -13.43 -13.87 -5.52
CA THR A 208 -14.52 -13.50 -4.62
C THR A 208 -14.07 -12.41 -3.66
N THR A 209 -14.84 -11.33 -3.58
CA THR A 209 -14.59 -10.21 -2.68
C THR A 209 -15.09 -10.52 -1.26
N LEU A 210 -14.80 -9.63 -0.29
CA LEU A 210 -15.33 -9.76 1.06
C LEU A 210 -16.84 -9.45 1.13
N GLU A 211 -17.35 -8.72 0.13
CA GLU A 211 -18.78 -8.42 0.00
C GLU A 211 -19.54 -9.71 -0.35
N GLY A 212 -18.95 -10.54 -1.22
CA GLY A 212 -19.44 -11.88 -1.56
C GLY A 212 -19.52 -12.11 -3.06
N ASP A 213 -19.59 -11.04 -3.84
CA ASP A 213 -19.58 -11.10 -5.30
C ASP A 213 -18.21 -11.46 -5.88
N ASP A 214 -18.24 -12.07 -7.07
CA ASP A 214 -17.04 -12.34 -7.85
C ASP A 214 -16.72 -11.15 -8.75
N ILE A 215 -15.46 -10.75 -8.77
CA ILE A 215 -14.90 -9.91 -9.84
C ILE A 215 -14.21 -10.79 -10.87
N THR A 216 -14.27 -10.40 -12.15
CA THR A 216 -13.66 -11.15 -13.26
C THR A 216 -12.52 -10.36 -13.88
N PHE A 217 -11.39 -11.01 -14.14
CA PHE A 217 -10.24 -10.38 -14.78
C PHE A 217 -10.18 -10.68 -16.28
N SER A 218 -9.75 -9.69 -17.06
CA SER A 218 -9.21 -9.92 -18.41
C SER A 218 -7.76 -9.44 -18.46
N SER A 219 -6.92 -10.20 -19.16
CA SER A 219 -5.49 -9.90 -19.30
C SER A 219 -5.09 -9.98 -20.76
N SER A 220 -4.81 -8.83 -21.35
CA SER A 220 -4.46 -8.71 -22.77
C SER A 220 -3.31 -7.73 -22.96
N LEU A 221 -2.25 -8.18 -23.63
CA LEU A 221 -1.07 -7.37 -23.93
C LEU A 221 -0.42 -6.71 -22.69
N GLY A 222 -0.56 -7.35 -21.51
CA GLY A 222 -0.04 -6.84 -20.24
C GLY A 222 -0.94 -5.79 -19.55
N LEU A 223 -2.09 -5.45 -20.14
CA LEU A 223 -3.13 -4.68 -19.49
C LEU A 223 -4.07 -5.63 -18.76
N ILE A 224 -4.28 -5.40 -17.47
CA ILE A 224 -5.24 -6.13 -16.64
C ILE A 224 -6.45 -5.23 -16.43
N THR A 225 -7.63 -5.73 -16.76
CA THR A 225 -8.91 -5.07 -16.47
C THR A 225 -9.79 -5.96 -15.61
N ILE A 226 -10.68 -5.31 -14.85
CA ILE A 226 -11.63 -5.94 -13.97
C ILE A 226 -13.04 -5.67 -14.51
N THR A 227 -13.89 -6.68 -14.42
CA THR A 227 -15.35 -6.54 -14.45
C THR A 227 -15.87 -6.72 -13.03
N ASP A 228 -16.58 -5.72 -12.50
CA ASP A 228 -17.13 -5.73 -11.15
C ASP A 228 -18.44 -6.52 -11.03
N GLY A 229 -19.04 -6.56 -9.83
CA GLY A 229 -20.25 -7.33 -9.56
C GLY A 229 -21.46 -6.79 -10.30
N SER A 230 -21.56 -5.46 -10.43
CA SER A 230 -22.62 -4.80 -11.20
C SER A 230 -22.47 -4.93 -12.73
N GLY A 231 -21.35 -5.51 -13.20
CA GLY A 231 -21.06 -5.72 -14.62
C GLY A 231 -20.37 -4.54 -15.30
N ASN A 232 -19.90 -3.53 -14.55
CA ASN A 232 -19.02 -2.51 -15.12
C ASN A 232 -17.70 -3.19 -15.49
N SER A 233 -17.29 -3.03 -16.75
CA SER A 233 -16.07 -3.63 -17.28
C SER A 233 -15.05 -2.55 -17.64
N GLU A 234 -13.85 -2.97 -18.04
CA GLU A 234 -12.73 -2.08 -18.40
C GLU A 234 -12.12 -1.27 -17.23
N ILE A 235 -12.41 -1.64 -15.98
CA ILE A 235 -11.76 -1.08 -14.79
C ILE A 235 -10.28 -1.47 -14.82
N VAL A 236 -9.38 -0.52 -15.06
CA VAL A 236 -7.96 -0.81 -15.29
C VAL A 236 -7.23 -0.95 -13.95
N VAL A 237 -6.45 -2.03 -13.82
CA VAL A 237 -5.40 -2.11 -12.79
C VAL A 237 -4.19 -1.30 -13.29
N ALA A 238 -4.12 -0.03 -12.90
CA ALA A 238 -3.16 0.93 -13.42
C ALA A 238 -1.75 0.71 -12.87
N VAL A 239 -1.63 0.34 -11.58
CA VAL A 239 -0.37 -0.08 -10.97
C VAL A 239 -0.67 -1.24 -10.02
N SER A 240 0.10 -2.31 -10.13
CA SER A 240 -0.13 -3.52 -9.34
C SER A 240 0.99 -3.79 -8.33
N ASP A 241 0.69 -4.69 -7.40
CA ASP A 241 1.67 -5.38 -6.56
C ASP A 241 2.41 -4.50 -5.53
N PHE A 242 1.73 -3.54 -4.91
CA PHE A 242 2.27 -2.89 -3.71
C PHE A 242 2.20 -3.86 -2.53
N GLN A 243 3.31 -4.54 -2.24
CA GLN A 243 3.39 -5.59 -1.23
C GLN A 243 3.54 -4.99 0.17
N ALA A 244 2.58 -5.27 1.02
CA ALA A 244 2.57 -4.96 2.45
C ALA A 244 2.72 -6.25 3.27
N ILE A 245 3.08 -6.16 4.55
CA ILE A 245 3.30 -7.35 5.39
C ILE A 245 2.04 -8.21 5.56
N ASN A 246 0.86 -7.63 5.37
CA ASN A 246 -0.43 -8.29 5.51
C ASN A 246 -1.25 -8.30 4.20
N GLY A 247 -0.60 -8.14 3.04
CA GLY A 247 -1.33 -8.20 1.77
C GLY A 247 -0.70 -7.45 0.62
N VAL A 248 -1.51 -7.18 -0.40
CA VAL A 248 -1.14 -6.45 -1.60
C VAL A 248 -2.18 -5.40 -1.93
N VAL A 249 -1.73 -4.25 -2.40
CA VAL A 249 -2.59 -3.19 -2.94
C VAL A 249 -2.36 -3.07 -4.46
N HIS A 250 -3.46 -2.97 -5.20
CA HIS A 250 -3.50 -2.70 -6.64
C HIS A 250 -4.26 -1.39 -6.88
N LEU A 251 -3.64 -0.41 -7.51
CA LEU A 251 -4.30 0.84 -7.89
C LEU A 251 -5.22 0.59 -9.08
N ILE A 252 -6.50 0.94 -8.93
CA ILE A 252 -7.52 0.83 -9.99
C ILE A 252 -8.08 2.19 -10.42
N THR A 253 -8.62 2.25 -11.63
CA THR A 253 -9.09 3.51 -12.25
C THR A 253 -10.54 3.87 -11.97
N GLU A 254 -11.35 2.95 -11.45
CA GLU A 254 -12.78 3.14 -11.18
C GLU A 254 -13.16 2.48 -9.86
N VAL A 255 -14.23 2.96 -9.21
CA VAL A 255 -14.77 2.32 -8.01
C VAL A 255 -15.59 1.10 -8.45
N MET A 256 -15.22 -0.08 -7.98
CA MET A 256 -15.95 -1.33 -8.23
C MET A 256 -17.26 -1.35 -7.45
N ILE A 257 -18.35 -1.63 -8.16
CA ILE A 257 -19.70 -1.66 -7.60
C ILE A 257 -20.15 -3.14 -7.47
N PRO A 258 -20.66 -3.55 -6.30
CA PRO A 258 -21.25 -4.89 -6.13
C PRO A 258 -22.58 -5.00 -6.88
N ASP A 259 -23.03 -6.21 -7.16
CA ASP A 259 -24.36 -6.47 -7.69
C ASP A 259 -25.40 -6.19 -6.59
N THR A 260 -26.12 -5.08 -6.77
CA THR A 260 -27.15 -4.64 -5.83
C THR A 260 -28.50 -5.33 -6.05
N THR A 261 -28.59 -6.30 -6.97
CA THR A 261 -29.83 -7.01 -7.33
C THR A 261 -29.98 -8.38 -6.67
N ASN A 262 -28.98 -8.81 -5.90
CA ASN A 262 -28.85 -10.10 -5.22
C ASN A 262 -29.89 -10.32 -4.10
#